data_AF-A0A941CF32-F1
#
_entry.id   AF-A0A941CF32-F1
#
_cell.length_a   1.000
_cell.length_b   1.000
_cell.length_c   1.000
_cell.angle_alpha   90.00
_cell.angle_beta   90.00
_cell.angle_gamma   90.00
#
_symmetry.space_group_name_H-M   'P 1'
#
loop_
_entity.id
_entity.type
_entity.pdbx_description
1 polymer ?
#
loop_
_entity_poly.entity_id
_entity_poly.type
_entity_poly.pdbx_seq_one_letter_code
_entity_poly.pdbx_strand_id
1 'polypeptide(L)'
;MKSTETKYENNWREKSLDNLKKAYWSKPDYESHLVKTCHQLRKKPLKEFEIEDLRIMIGQNIGPKFLVSVAIEELKENILNELIQQNLELSDQNAPELKEEFEGLKSSVR
;
A
#
# COMPACT_ATOMS: atom_id res chain seq x y z
N MET A 1 -17.68 20.15 -1.47
CA MET A 1 -16.26 19.76 -1.41
C MET A 1 -15.88 19.18 -2.76
N LYS A 2 -14.87 19.74 -3.45
CA LYS A 2 -14.45 19.24 -4.76
C LYS A 2 -13.54 18.03 -4.52
N SER A 3 -13.96 16.85 -4.99
CA SER A 3 -13.13 15.66 -5.06
C SER A 3 -11.86 16.00 -5.84
N THR A 4 -10.72 16.00 -5.18
CA THR A 4 -9.42 16.14 -5.84
C THR A 4 -9.09 14.83 -6.53
N GLU A 5 -9.77 14.56 -7.65
CA GLU A 5 -9.35 13.51 -8.59
C GLU A 5 -8.00 13.91 -9.15
N THR A 6 -6.94 13.41 -8.52
CA THR A 6 -5.60 13.61 -9.04
C THR A 6 -5.49 12.71 -10.26
N LYS A 7 -5.73 13.29 -11.43
CA LYS A 7 -5.85 12.61 -12.72
C LYS A 7 -4.47 12.13 -13.18
N TYR A 8 -4.01 11.04 -12.59
CA TYR A 8 -2.79 10.35 -13.00
C TYR A 8 -3.06 9.49 -14.23
N GLU A 9 -2.03 9.21 -15.02
CA GLU A 9 -2.10 8.20 -16.08
C GLU A 9 -2.52 6.85 -15.48
N ASN A 10 -3.34 6.05 -16.17
CA ASN A 10 -3.96 4.83 -15.62
C ASN A 10 -2.97 3.83 -14.97
N ASN A 11 -1.69 3.87 -15.33
CA ASN A 11 -0.65 2.96 -14.83
C ASN A 11 0.40 3.62 -13.93
N TRP A 12 0.09 4.77 -13.32
CA TRP A 12 1.07 5.53 -12.54
C TRP A 12 1.69 4.75 -11.36
N ARG A 13 0.98 3.76 -10.79
CA ARG A 13 1.51 2.89 -9.72
C ARG A 13 2.59 1.93 -10.19
N GLU A 14 2.56 1.56 -11.47
CA GLU A 14 3.57 0.67 -12.06
C GLU A 14 4.88 1.40 -12.35
N LYS A 15 4.88 2.72 -12.21
CA LYS A 15 6.03 3.58 -12.48
C LYS A 15 6.76 3.91 -11.19
N SER A 16 8.05 4.15 -11.32
CA SER A 16 8.86 4.71 -10.23
C SER A 16 8.62 6.22 -10.09
N LEU A 17 8.98 6.81 -8.94
CA LEU A 17 8.90 8.27 -8.76
C LEU A 17 9.72 9.01 -9.81
N ASP A 18 10.84 8.45 -10.25
CA ASP A 18 11.70 9.04 -11.26
C ASP A 18 11.01 9.11 -12.62
N ASN A 19 10.27 8.05 -12.99
CA ASN A 19 9.48 8.04 -14.21
C ASN A 19 8.30 9.01 -14.14
N LEU A 20 7.65 9.11 -12.98
CA LEU A 20 6.48 9.98 -12.78
C LEU A 20 6.84 11.46 -12.76
N LYS A 21 7.95 11.83 -12.10
CA LYS A 21 8.37 13.22 -11.97
C LYS A 21 9.22 13.72 -13.13
N LYS A 22 9.77 12.82 -13.96
CA LYS A 22 10.78 13.14 -14.98
C LYS A 22 11.93 14.02 -14.42
N ALA A 23 12.18 13.90 -13.12
CA ALA A 23 13.11 14.76 -12.41
C ALA A 23 14.41 14.00 -12.16
N TYR A 24 15.47 14.43 -12.85
CA TYR A 24 16.82 13.92 -12.64
C TYR A 24 17.31 14.33 -11.26
N TRP A 25 17.78 13.37 -10.46
CA TRP A 25 18.52 13.66 -9.23
C TRP A 25 19.98 13.32 -9.44
N SER A 26 20.85 14.24 -9.05
CA SER A 26 22.29 14.00 -8.98
C SER A 26 22.60 12.88 -8.00
N LYS A 27 23.78 12.27 -8.16
CA LYS A 27 24.31 11.33 -7.18
C LYS A 27 24.37 12.03 -5.81
N PRO A 28 24.00 11.36 -4.71
CA PRO A 28 24.03 11.99 -3.41
C PRO A 28 25.45 12.45 -3.04
N ASP A 29 25.57 13.68 -2.57
CA ASP A 29 26.84 14.24 -2.09
C ASP A 29 27.26 13.63 -0.74
N TYR A 30 26.31 12.97 -0.05
CA TYR A 30 26.50 12.34 1.24
C TYR A 30 25.87 10.94 1.28
N GLU A 31 26.69 9.93 1.58
CA GLU A 31 26.37 8.50 1.41
C GLU A 31 25.82 7.86 2.71
N SER A 32 24.94 8.56 3.42
CA SER A 32 24.27 7.98 4.60
C SER A 32 23.32 6.85 4.18
N HIS A 33 23.04 5.93 5.12
CA HIS A 33 22.09 4.84 4.87
C HIS A 33 20.72 5.37 4.41
N LEU A 34 20.19 6.40 5.08
CA LEU A 34 18.90 7.01 4.73
C LEU A 34 18.90 7.58 3.31
N VAL A 35 19.97 8.29 2.92
CA VAL A 35 20.09 8.88 1.58
C VAL A 35 20.16 7.76 0.54
N LYS A 36 20.98 6.73 0.75
CA LYS A 36 21.06 5.55 -0.14
C LYS A 36 19.70 4.89 -0.31
N THR A 37 18.98 4.66 0.79
CA THR A 37 17.63 4.08 0.77
C THR A 37 16.67 4.94 -0.06
N CYS A 38 16.64 6.26 0.14
CA CYS A 38 15.78 7.15 -0.64
C CYS A 38 16.10 7.11 -2.14
N HIS A 39 17.39 7.07 -2.50
CA HIS A 39 17.82 6.95 -3.90
C HIS A 39 17.45 5.61 -4.54
N GLN A 40 17.45 4.52 -3.77
CA GLN A 40 16.99 3.21 -4.24
C GLN A 40 15.47 3.18 -4.42
N LEU A 41 14.71 3.62 -3.40
CA LEU A 41 13.24 3.62 -3.41
C LEU A 41 12.65 4.47 -4.54
N ARG A 42 13.30 5.58 -4.90
CA ARG A 42 12.90 6.41 -6.04
C ARG A 42 12.80 5.66 -7.38
N LYS A 43 13.62 4.62 -7.56
CA LYS A 43 13.68 3.80 -8.78
C LYS A 43 12.74 2.60 -8.73
N LYS A 44 12.22 2.28 -7.55
CA LYS A 44 11.27 1.19 -7.32
C LYS A 44 9.87 1.62 -7.82
N PRO A 45 9.12 0.76 -8.53
CA PRO A 45 7.71 1.01 -8.86
C PRO A 45 6.88 1.24 -7.61
N LEU A 46 5.93 2.18 -7.64
CA LEU A 46 5.12 2.50 -6.45
C LEU A 46 4.29 1.32 -5.95
N LYS A 47 3.84 0.43 -6.84
CA LYS A 47 3.07 -0.77 -6.49
C LYS A 47 3.85 -1.78 -5.64
N GLU A 48 5.18 -1.68 -5.62
CA GLU A 48 6.05 -2.59 -4.86
C GLU A 48 6.47 -1.98 -3.52
N PHE A 49 6.03 -0.76 -3.21
CA PHE A 49 6.40 -0.11 -1.95
C PHE A 49 5.77 -0.86 -0.77
N GLU A 50 6.61 -1.17 0.21
CA GLU A 50 6.15 -1.63 1.51
C GLU A 50 5.69 -0.44 2.37
N ILE A 51 4.98 -0.72 3.47
CA ILE A 51 4.57 0.31 4.45
C ILE A 51 5.78 1.10 4.97
N GLU A 52 6.92 0.43 5.17
CA GLU A 52 8.18 1.05 5.55
C GLU A 52 8.68 2.04 4.50
N ASP A 53 8.67 1.63 3.23
CA ASP A 53 9.13 2.45 2.10
C ASP A 53 8.29 3.73 2.00
N LEU A 54 6.97 3.60 2.12
CA LEU A 54 6.03 4.71 2.15
C LEU A 54 6.34 5.65 3.31
N ARG A 55 6.54 5.11 4.52
CA ARG A 55 6.85 5.92 5.71
C ARG A 55 8.15 6.70 5.57
N ILE A 56 9.22 6.04 5.12
CA ILE A 56 10.53 6.67 4.89
C ILE A 56 10.39 7.81 3.89
N MET A 57 9.81 7.53 2.72
CA MET A 57 9.75 8.49 1.62
C MET A 57 8.82 9.67 1.91
N ILE A 58 7.68 9.44 2.55
CA ILE A 58 6.78 10.50 3.02
C ILE A 58 7.46 11.33 4.11
N GLY A 59 8.11 10.68 5.08
CA GLY A 59 8.83 11.36 6.17
C GLY A 59 9.98 12.25 5.68
N GLN A 60 10.64 11.88 4.58
CA GLN A 60 11.65 12.70 3.90
C GLN A 60 11.05 13.73 2.92
N ASN A 61 9.72 13.85 2.84
CA ASN A 61 9.00 14.73 1.92
C ASN A 61 9.30 14.44 0.42
N ILE A 62 9.56 13.18 0.07
CA ILE A 62 9.89 12.77 -1.30
C ILE A 62 8.68 12.15 -1.98
N GLY A 63 8.07 12.91 -2.89
CA GLY A 63 6.93 12.42 -3.69
C GLY A 63 5.60 12.26 -2.95
N PRO A 64 5.29 13.04 -1.89
CA PRO A 64 4.07 12.84 -1.09
C PRO A 64 2.79 12.93 -1.94
N LYS A 65 2.80 13.74 -3.01
CA LYS A 65 1.69 13.86 -3.97
C LYS A 65 1.17 12.49 -4.45
N PHE A 66 2.06 11.54 -4.71
CA PHE A 66 1.70 10.19 -5.15
C PHE A 66 1.60 9.22 -3.96
N LEU A 67 2.56 9.28 -3.05
CA LEU A 67 2.70 8.29 -1.98
C LEU A 67 1.64 8.40 -0.89
N VAL A 68 1.10 9.60 -0.62
CA VAL A 68 0.04 9.76 0.39
C VAL A 68 -1.24 9.04 -0.05
N SER A 69 -1.59 9.10 -1.34
CA SER A 69 -2.75 8.37 -1.86
C SER A 69 -2.57 6.86 -1.73
N VAL A 70 -1.38 6.34 -2.06
CA VAL A 70 -1.05 4.92 -1.87
C VAL A 70 -1.12 4.53 -0.40
N ALA A 71 -0.48 5.29 0.49
CA ALA A 71 -0.47 5.00 1.92
C ALA A 71 -1.87 4.99 2.56
N ILE A 72 -2.77 5.91 2.15
CA ILE A 72 -4.15 5.91 2.65
C ILE A 72 -4.90 4.64 2.22
N GLU A 73 -4.66 4.14 1.01
CA GLU A 73 -5.30 2.91 0.54
C GLU A 73 -4.75 1.69 1.27
N GLU A 74 -3.43 1.58 1.41
CA GLU A 74 -2.80 0.50 2.20
C GLU A 74 -3.30 0.48 3.65
N LEU A 75 -3.45 1.66 4.28
CA LEU A 75 -4.00 1.76 5.63
C LEU A 75 -5.46 1.31 5.70
N LYS A 76 -6.28 1.61 4.69
CA LYS A 76 -7.67 1.16 4.63
C LYS A 76 -7.78 -0.35 4.48
N GLU A 77 -6.98 -0.93 3.58
CA GLU A 77 -6.93 -2.38 3.37
C GLU A 77 -6.45 -3.10 4.64
N ASN A 78 -5.45 -2.54 5.33
CA ASN A 78 -4.97 -3.10 6.59
C ASN A 78 -6.08 -3.13 7.66
N ILE A 79 -6.74 -1.98 7.90
CA ILE A 79 -7.84 -1.90 8.87
C ILE A 79 -8.99 -2.85 8.47
N LEU A 80 -9.34 -2.91 7.18
CA LEU A 80 -10.41 -3.78 6.72
C LEU A 80 -10.08 -5.26 6.97
N ASN A 81 -8.84 -5.67 6.68
CA ASN A 81 -8.37 -7.02 6.93
C ASN A 81 -8.43 -7.37 8.42
N GLU A 82 -7.96 -6.47 9.31
CA GLU A 82 -8.05 -6.67 10.75
C GLU A 82 -9.51 -6.85 11.21
N LEU A 83 -10.43 -6.02 10.72
CA LEU A 83 -11.86 -6.12 11.07
C LEU A 83 -12.50 -7.41 10.55
N ILE A 84 -12.14 -7.87 9.35
CA ILE A 84 -12.63 -9.15 8.81
C ILE A 84 -12.13 -10.31 9.68
N GLN A 85 -10.84 -10.31 10.07
CA GLN A 85 -10.29 -11.35 10.95
C GLN A 85 -11.00 -11.37 12.31
N GLN A 86 -11.22 -10.21 12.91
CA GLN A 86 -11.93 -10.11 14.19
C GLN A 86 -13.36 -10.66 14.08
N ASN A 87 -14.08 -10.37 12.98
CA ASN A 87 -15.43 -10.90 12.77
C ASN A 87 -15.44 -12.42 12.56
N LEU A 88 -14.44 -12.97 11.86
CA LEU A 88 -14.28 -14.42 11.70
C LEU A 88 -14.02 -15.09 13.04
N GLU A 89 -13.11 -14.55 13.87
CA GLU A 89 -12.84 -15.05 15.22
C GLU A 89 -14.09 -15.02 16.11
N LEU A 90 -14.90 -13.97 16.03
CA LEU A 90 -16.16 -13.87 16.77
C LEU A 90 -17.22 -14.85 16.27
N SER A 91 -17.22 -15.17 14.96
CA SER A 91 -18.13 -16.19 14.41
C SER A 91 -17.76 -17.60 14.86
N ASP A 92 -16.46 -17.88 14.99
CA ASP A 92 -15.93 -19.15 15.50
C ASP A 92 -16.25 -19.36 16.99
N GLN A 93 -16.35 -18.28 17.75
CA GLN A 93 -16.62 -18.31 19.19
C GLN A 93 -18.12 -18.39 19.55
N ASN A 94 -18.99 -17.84 18.71
CA ASN A 94 -20.41 -17.66 19.06
C ASN A 94 -21.38 -18.64 18.39
N ALA A 95 -20.99 -19.36 17.33
CA ALA A 95 -21.82 -20.35 16.66
C ALA A 95 -20.99 -21.44 15.94
N PRO A 96 -20.25 -22.28 16.68
CA PRO A 96 -19.37 -23.30 16.08
C PRO A 96 -20.14 -24.31 15.21
N GLU A 97 -21.43 -24.55 15.47
CA GLU A 97 -22.31 -25.37 14.63
C GLU A 97 -22.49 -24.85 13.19
N LEU A 98 -22.33 -23.55 12.94
CA LEU A 98 -22.46 -22.99 11.59
C LEU A 98 -21.21 -23.24 10.73
N LYS A 99 -20.06 -23.58 11.33
CA LYS A 99 -18.84 -23.92 10.56
C LYS A 99 -19.03 -25.12 9.64
N GLU A 100 -19.70 -26.17 10.11
CA GLU A 100 -19.91 -27.38 9.30
C GLU A 100 -20.84 -27.09 8.11
N GLU A 101 -21.85 -26.24 8.29
CA GLU A 101 -22.73 -25.79 7.20
C GLU A 101 -21.97 -24.94 6.16
N PHE A 102 -21.13 -24.01 6.59
CA PHE A 102 -20.34 -23.16 5.69
C PHE A 102 -19.25 -23.94 4.93
N GLU A 103 -18.59 -24.91 5.56
CA GLU A 103 -17.64 -25.80 4.88
C GLU A 103 -18.35 -26.73 3.88
N GLY A 104 -19.55 -27.23 4.22
CA GLY A 104 -20.40 -27.96 3.28
C GLY A 104 -20.76 -27.14 2.04
N LEU A 105 -21.13 -25.88 2.23
CA LEU A 105 -21.41 -24.93 1.14
C LEU A 105 -20.18 -24.65 0.26
N LYS A 106 -18.99 -24.46 0.83
CA LYS A 106 -17.74 -24.27 0.07
C LYS A 106 -17.38 -25.49 -0.77
N SER A 107 -17.71 -26.70 -0.30
CA SER A 107 -17.46 -27.94 -1.05
C SER A 107 -18.43 -28.14 -2.22
N SER A 108 -19.65 -27.61 -2.11
CA SER A 108 -20.70 -27.73 -3.14
C SER A 108 -20.57 -26.71 -4.29
N VAL A 109 -19.69 -25.72 -4.16
CA VAL A 109 -19.44 -24.66 -5.15
C VAL A 109 -18.21 -24.96 -6.03
N ARG A 110 -17.66 -26.18 -5.96
CA ARG A 110 -16.62 -26.66 -6.89
C ARG A 110 -17.20 -27.23 -8.18
#